data_AF-A0A7L5XC65-F1
#
_entry.id   AF-A0A7L5XC65-F1
#
_cell.length_a   1.000
_cell.length_b   1.000
_cell.length_c   1.000
_cell.angle_alpha   90.00
_cell.angle_beta   90.00
_cell.angle_gamma   90.00
#
_symmetry.space_group_name_H-M   'P 1'
#
loop_
_entity.id
_entity.type
_entity.pdbx_description
1 polymer ?
#
loop_
_entity_poly.entity_id
_entity_poly.type
_entity_poly.pdbx_seq_one_letter_code
_entity_poly.pdbx_strand_id
1 'polypeptide(L)'
;METIEITARYISENARMNFMPAAFRGAFFSADHFIQSFLNRYAKDYQGGYWEYLQASNGAFFMEAPQPLWLSLPNYFEGECSAREVGIIVCLYAYSYFCGLAYEEGKAELNETMANRYHLLREYVNTLENESQNRIYRAID
;
A
#
# COMPACT_ATOMS: atom_id res chain seq x y z
N MET A 1 27.44 -10.62 -2.56
CA MET A 1 26.23 -10.42 -3.37
C MET A 1 26.00 -8.92 -3.41
N GLU A 2 25.98 -8.30 -4.59
CA GLU A 2 25.52 -6.91 -4.70
C GLU A 2 24.07 -6.86 -4.21
N THR A 3 23.82 -6.15 -3.13
CA THR A 3 22.46 -5.77 -2.74
C THR A 3 22.00 -4.72 -3.75
N ILE A 4 21.12 -5.11 -4.67
CA ILE A 4 20.45 -4.16 -5.56
C ILE A 4 19.62 -3.23 -4.65
N GLU A 5 19.99 -1.96 -4.62
CA GLU A 5 19.30 -0.95 -3.81
C GLU A 5 17.93 -0.66 -4.42
N ILE A 6 16.86 -0.95 -3.69
CA ILE A 6 15.50 -0.64 -4.12
C ILE A 6 15.16 0.79 -3.73
N THR A 7 15.26 1.71 -4.68
CA THR A 7 14.86 3.11 -4.50
C THR A 7 13.40 3.36 -4.86
N ALA A 8 12.76 4.34 -4.22
CA ALA A 8 11.41 4.81 -4.55
C ALA A 8 11.43 6.24 -5.11
N ARG A 9 10.53 6.51 -6.06
CA ARG A 9 10.37 7.85 -6.66
C ARG A 9 8.91 8.28 -6.61
N TYR A 10 8.70 9.58 -6.42
CA TYR A 10 7.40 10.21 -6.56
C TYR A 10 6.95 10.23 -8.03
N ILE A 11 5.67 9.94 -8.25
CA ILE A 11 5.03 10.04 -9.56
C ILE A 11 4.70 11.50 -9.82
N SER A 12 5.21 12.05 -10.92
CA SER A 12 4.90 13.43 -11.33
C SER A 12 3.41 13.64 -11.56
N GLU A 13 2.92 14.86 -11.34
CA GLU A 13 1.53 15.28 -11.63
C GLU A 13 1.02 14.79 -13.00
N ASN A 14 1.81 14.94 -14.06
CA ASN A 14 1.42 14.53 -15.42
C ASN A 14 1.17 13.02 -15.56
N ALA A 15 1.78 12.19 -14.72
CA ALA A 15 1.63 10.74 -14.71
C ALA A 15 0.65 10.24 -13.63
N ARG A 16 0.18 11.13 -12.76
CA ARG A 16 -0.64 10.80 -11.58
C ARG A 16 -1.94 10.09 -11.96
N MET A 17 -2.61 10.55 -13.01
CA MET A 17 -3.86 9.95 -13.51
C MET A 17 -3.70 8.47 -13.93
N ASN A 18 -2.49 8.06 -14.28
CA ASN A 18 -2.20 6.69 -14.70
C ASN A 18 -1.78 5.77 -13.54
N PHE A 19 -1.57 6.31 -12.33
CA PHE A 19 -1.09 5.54 -11.19
C PHE A 19 -2.08 4.47 -10.74
N MET A 20 -3.32 4.85 -10.40
CA MET A 20 -4.33 3.91 -9.86
C MET A 20 -4.63 2.77 -10.86
N PRO A 21 -4.82 3.02 -12.18
CA PRO A 21 -4.94 1.95 -13.16
C PRO A 21 -3.70 1.03 -13.26
N ALA A 22 -2.49 1.57 -13.10
CA ALA A 22 -1.26 0.78 -13.16
C ALA A 22 -1.04 -0.09 -11.90
N ALA A 23 -1.39 0.44 -10.73
CA ALA A 23 -1.26 -0.22 -9.44
C ALA A 23 -2.31 -1.33 -9.26
N PHE A 24 -3.59 -1.03 -9.52
CA PHE A 24 -4.74 -1.87 -9.15
C PHE A 24 -5.44 -2.53 -10.36
N ARG A 25 -5.00 -2.26 -11.60
CA ARG A 25 -5.63 -2.80 -12.83
C ARG A 25 -7.14 -2.59 -12.80
N GLY A 26 -7.94 -3.56 -13.23
CA GLY A 26 -9.40 -3.46 -13.27
C GLY A 26 -10.09 -3.18 -11.92
N ALA A 27 -9.38 -3.26 -10.79
CA ALA A 27 -9.91 -2.93 -9.47
C ALA A 27 -9.73 -1.46 -9.05
N PHE A 28 -9.13 -0.61 -9.91
CA PHE A 28 -8.69 0.74 -9.52
C PHE A 28 -9.79 1.65 -8.97
N PHE A 29 -11.03 1.56 -9.48
CA PHE A 29 -12.16 2.33 -8.94
C PHE A 29 -12.54 1.89 -7.52
N SER A 30 -12.53 0.58 -7.27
CA SER A 30 -12.83 0.02 -5.95
C SER A 30 -11.69 0.26 -4.96
N ALA A 31 -10.45 0.35 -5.44
CA ALA A 31 -9.28 0.55 -4.60
C ALA A 31 -9.32 1.89 -3.85
N ASP A 32 -9.67 2.99 -4.51
CA ASP A 32 -9.79 4.29 -3.86
C ASP A 32 -10.85 4.26 -2.73
N HIS A 33 -12.02 3.67 -3.01
CA HIS A 33 -13.05 3.49 -2.00
C HIS A 33 -12.60 2.60 -0.82
N PHE A 34 -11.85 1.53 -1.11
CA PHE A 34 -11.28 0.66 -0.08
C PHE A 34 -10.33 1.44 0.83
N ILE A 35 -9.39 2.20 0.27
CA ILE A 35 -8.40 2.98 1.02
C ILE A 35 -9.08 4.00 1.93
N GLN A 36 -10.05 4.76 1.41
CA GLN A 36 -10.79 5.73 2.22
C GLN A 36 -11.58 5.05 3.35
N SER A 37 -12.28 3.95 3.03
CA SER A 37 -13.06 3.19 4.02
C SER A 37 -12.18 2.58 5.10
N PHE A 38 -11.00 2.06 4.72
CA PHE A 38 -10.02 1.50 5.65
C PHE A 38 -9.56 2.56 6.65
N LEU A 39 -9.16 3.74 6.17
CA LEU A 39 -8.63 4.79 7.04
C LEU A 39 -9.70 5.45 7.88
N ASN A 40 -10.91 5.66 7.36
CA ASN A 40 -12.04 6.12 8.17
C ASN A 40 -12.37 5.17 9.33
N ARG A 41 -12.09 3.88 9.16
CA ARG A 41 -12.38 2.86 10.16
C ARG A 41 -11.26 2.68 11.18
N TYR A 42 -10.01 2.74 10.71
CA TYR A 42 -8.86 2.29 11.50
C TYR A 42 -7.85 3.39 11.81
N ALA A 43 -7.90 4.54 11.15
CA ALA A 43 -7.03 5.67 11.47
C ALA A 43 -7.78 6.69 12.34
N LYS A 44 -7.15 7.11 13.43
CA LYS A 44 -7.69 8.14 14.30
C LYS A 44 -7.64 9.50 13.61
N ASP A 45 -8.76 10.24 13.67
CA ASP A 45 -8.89 11.61 13.17
C ASP A 45 -8.48 11.80 11.69
N TYR A 46 -8.60 10.75 10.86
CA TYR A 46 -8.32 10.86 9.43
C TYR A 46 -9.36 11.73 8.71
N GLN A 47 -8.89 12.70 7.93
CA GLN A 47 -9.73 13.68 7.22
C GLN A 47 -9.56 13.65 5.69
N GLY A 48 -8.89 12.64 5.15
CA GLY A 48 -8.49 12.65 3.75
C GLY A 48 -7.27 13.54 3.52
N GLY A 49 -7.10 14.00 2.28
CA GLY A 49 -6.04 14.93 1.87
C GLY A 49 -5.37 14.50 0.57
N TYR A 50 -4.27 15.19 0.25
CA TYR A 50 -3.50 14.90 -0.95
C TYR A 50 -2.49 13.78 -0.70
N TRP A 51 -2.69 12.64 -1.36
CA TRP A 51 -1.80 11.49 -1.25
C TRP A 51 -0.65 11.60 -2.24
N GLU A 52 0.55 11.23 -1.84
CA GLU A 52 1.65 11.10 -2.78
C GLU A 52 1.67 9.69 -3.37
N TYR A 53 1.96 9.58 -4.67
CA TYR A 53 2.03 8.30 -5.37
C TYR A 53 3.48 7.96 -5.65
N LEU A 54 3.88 6.72 -5.35
CA LEU A 54 5.26 6.28 -5.46
C LEU A 54 5.38 4.97 -6.23
N GLN A 55 6.49 4.86 -6.96
CA GLN A 55 6.89 3.63 -7.58
C GLN A 55 8.33 3.30 -7.17
N ALA A 56 8.54 2.07 -6.71
CA ALA A 56 9.86 1.54 -6.43
C ALA A 56 10.52 0.98 -7.70
N SER A 57 11.86 0.94 -7.71
CA SER A 57 12.68 0.41 -8.80
C SER A 57 12.47 -1.08 -9.06
N ASN A 58 12.01 -1.86 -8.06
CA ASN A 58 11.56 -3.24 -8.25
C ASN A 58 10.15 -3.37 -8.84
N GLY A 59 9.47 -2.25 -9.12
CA GLY A 59 8.13 -2.21 -9.70
C GLY A 59 6.99 -2.21 -8.68
N ALA A 60 7.28 -2.10 -7.37
CA ALA A 60 6.23 -1.90 -6.38
C ALA A 60 5.53 -0.56 -6.59
N PHE A 61 4.21 -0.56 -6.46
CA PHE A 61 3.37 0.65 -6.42
C PHE A 61 2.85 0.82 -5.01
N PHE A 62 2.96 2.02 -4.48
CA PHE A 62 2.40 2.37 -3.17
C PHE A 62 2.17 3.87 -3.09
N MET A 63 1.59 4.30 -1.98
CA MET A 63 1.27 5.69 -1.76
C MET A 63 1.85 6.13 -0.42
N GLU A 64 1.84 7.43 -0.18
CA GLU A 64 2.22 8.06 1.07
C GLU A 64 1.07 8.98 1.48
N ALA A 65 0.66 8.85 2.75
CA ALA A 65 -0.46 9.61 3.28
C ALA A 65 -0.11 11.11 3.40
N PRO A 66 -1.10 12.00 3.50
CA PRO A 66 -0.84 13.45 3.66
C PRO A 66 -0.10 13.80 4.96
N GLN A 67 -0.21 12.94 5.98
CA GLN A 67 0.36 13.14 7.31
C GLN A 67 0.52 11.80 8.05
N PRO A 68 1.35 11.74 9.11
CA PRO A 68 1.35 10.62 10.06
C PRO A 68 -0.03 10.40 10.68
N LEU A 69 -0.37 9.15 10.97
CA LEU A 69 -1.65 8.78 11.57
C LEU A 69 -1.45 7.71 12.65
N TRP A 70 -2.31 7.75 13.67
CA TRP A 70 -2.46 6.64 14.62
C TRP A 70 -3.39 5.58 14.03
N LEU A 71 -2.90 4.37 13.85
CA LEU A 71 -3.69 3.24 13.36
C LEU A 71 -4.08 2.32 14.52
N SER A 72 -5.33 1.85 14.51
CA SER A 72 -5.86 0.80 15.38
C SER A 72 -6.47 -0.28 14.48
N LEU A 73 -5.77 -1.40 14.33
CA LEU A 73 -6.07 -2.43 13.33
C LEU A 73 -6.69 -3.68 13.99
N PRO A 74 -7.40 -4.53 13.21
CA PRO A 74 -8.06 -5.73 13.75
C PRO A 74 -7.12 -6.76 14.38
N ASN A 75 -5.85 -6.77 13.99
CA ASN A 75 -4.84 -7.70 14.48
C ASN A 75 -4.15 -7.24 15.78
N TYR A 76 -4.82 -6.39 16.56
CA TYR A 76 -4.30 -5.80 17.80
C TYR A 76 -3.09 -4.87 17.63
N PHE A 77 -2.74 -4.51 16.39
CA PHE A 77 -1.80 -3.43 16.17
C PHE A 77 -2.46 -2.10 16.55
N GLU A 78 -1.79 -1.35 17.42
CA GLU A 78 -2.16 0.02 17.74
C GLU A 78 -0.90 0.88 17.86
N GLY A 79 -0.86 1.99 17.13
CA GLY A 79 0.25 2.93 17.24
C GLY A 79 0.33 3.98 16.15
N GLU A 80 1.15 5.00 16.40
CA GLU A 80 1.49 6.02 15.43
C GLU A 80 2.36 5.44 14.30
N CYS A 81 2.00 5.80 13.07
CA CYS A 81 2.72 5.46 11.86
C CYS A 81 3.01 6.75 11.09
N SER A 82 4.21 6.86 10.53
CA SER A 82 4.57 7.90 9.59
C SER A 82 3.67 7.85 8.35
N ALA A 83 3.60 8.97 7.62
CA ALA A 83 2.83 9.08 6.38
C ALA A 83 3.14 7.95 5.38
N ARG A 84 4.43 7.60 5.25
CA ARG A 84 4.88 6.52 4.36
C ARG A 84 4.46 5.14 4.84
N GLU A 85 4.60 4.87 6.14
CA GLU A 85 4.17 3.60 6.73
C GLU A 85 2.66 3.40 6.57
N VAL A 86 1.84 4.42 6.86
CA VAL A 86 0.38 4.38 6.65
C VAL A 86 0.06 3.99 5.21
N GLY A 87 0.70 4.65 4.25
CA GLY A 87 0.45 4.40 2.83
C GLY A 87 0.88 3.00 2.37
N ILE A 88 2.01 2.49 2.88
CA ILE A 88 2.45 1.12 2.64
C ILE A 88 1.46 0.11 3.25
N ILE A 89 1.07 0.29 4.51
CA ILE A 89 0.15 -0.61 5.22
C ILE A 89 -1.19 -0.70 4.48
N VAL A 90 -1.81 0.42 4.14
CA VAL A 90 -3.11 0.40 3.46
C VAL A 90 -3.01 -0.19 2.04
N CYS A 91 -1.90 0.01 1.33
CA CYS A 91 -1.67 -0.63 0.03
C CYS A 91 -1.54 -2.16 0.16
N LEU A 92 -0.84 -2.65 1.19
CA LEU A 92 -0.71 -4.09 1.46
C LEU A 92 -2.06 -4.73 1.79
N TYR A 93 -2.89 -4.07 2.60
CA TYR A 93 -4.26 -4.51 2.86
C TYR A 93 -5.11 -4.52 1.59
N ALA A 94 -5.01 -3.46 0.76
CA ALA A 94 -5.75 -3.38 -0.49
C ALA A 94 -5.34 -4.49 -1.47
N TYR A 95 -4.04 -4.73 -1.66
CA TYR A 95 -3.57 -5.82 -2.53
C TYR A 95 -4.04 -7.19 -2.02
N SER A 96 -3.97 -7.45 -0.72
CA SER A 96 -4.46 -8.69 -0.13
C SER A 96 -5.98 -8.86 -0.35
N TYR A 97 -6.76 -7.81 -0.10
CA TYR A 97 -8.21 -7.81 -0.29
C TYR A 97 -8.61 -8.07 -1.74
N PHE A 98 -8.03 -7.34 -2.71
CA PHE A 98 -8.35 -7.53 -4.12
C PHE A 98 -7.79 -8.84 -4.69
N CYS A 99 -6.71 -9.39 -4.11
CA CYS A 99 -6.23 -10.73 -4.42
C CYS A 99 -7.29 -11.78 -4.06
N GLY A 100 -7.83 -11.72 -2.83
CA GLY A 100 -8.89 -12.62 -2.37
C GLY A 100 -10.18 -12.48 -3.19
N LEU A 101 -10.64 -11.24 -3.43
CA LEU A 101 -11.82 -11.00 -4.25
C LEU A 101 -11.65 -11.53 -5.68
N ALA A 102 -10.49 -11.30 -6.30
CA ALA A 102 -10.21 -11.82 -7.65
C ALA A 102 -10.20 -13.36 -7.69
N TYR A 103 -9.75 -14.02 -6.62
CA TYR A 103 -9.81 -15.47 -6.50
C TYR A 103 -11.26 -15.97 -6.44
N GLU A 104 -12.09 -15.37 -5.59
CA GLU A 104 -13.52 -15.71 -5.44
C GLU A 104 -14.30 -15.53 -6.76
N GLU A 105 -13.94 -14.51 -7.55
CA GLU A 105 -14.57 -14.20 -8.84
C GLU A 105 -13.96 -14.98 -10.03
N GLY A 106 -12.94 -15.82 -9.81
CA GLY A 106 -12.27 -16.58 -10.88
C GLY A 106 -11.42 -15.72 -11.83
N LYS A 107 -11.00 -14.52 -11.41
CA LYS A 107 -10.18 -13.59 -12.20
C LYS A 107 -8.68 -13.85 -11.98
N ALA A 108 -8.17 -14.94 -12.57
CA ALA A 108 -6.80 -15.42 -12.36
C ALA A 108 -5.72 -14.34 -12.60
N GLU A 109 -5.78 -13.59 -13.70
CA GLU A 109 -4.77 -12.55 -14.02
C GLU A 109 -4.74 -11.42 -12.97
N LEU A 110 -5.91 -11.02 -12.47
CA LEU A 110 -6.00 -9.99 -11.44
C LEU A 110 -5.49 -10.51 -10.10
N ASN A 111 -5.83 -11.75 -9.74
CA ASN A 111 -5.33 -12.42 -8.55
C ASN A 111 -3.79 -12.48 -8.54
N GLU A 112 -3.17 -13.00 -9.60
CA GLU A 112 -1.71 -13.07 -9.75
C GLU A 112 -1.08 -11.66 -9.71
N THR A 113 -1.71 -10.68 -10.36
CA THR A 113 -1.22 -9.30 -10.33
C THR A 113 -1.21 -8.74 -8.91
N MET A 114 -2.31 -8.88 -8.17
CA MET A 114 -2.41 -8.35 -6.80
C MET A 114 -1.46 -9.08 -5.83
N ALA A 115 -1.31 -10.40 -5.97
CA ALA A 115 -0.33 -11.17 -5.22
C ALA A 115 1.10 -10.67 -5.49
N ASN A 116 1.46 -10.47 -6.77
CA ASN A 116 2.77 -9.94 -7.14
C ASN A 116 3.00 -8.51 -6.60
N ARG A 117 1.98 -7.63 -6.66
CA ARG A 117 2.05 -6.27 -6.07
C ARG A 117 2.32 -6.32 -4.57
N TYR A 118 1.65 -7.21 -3.85
CA TYR A 118 1.88 -7.44 -2.43
C TYR A 118 3.32 -7.87 -2.14
N HIS A 119 3.86 -8.83 -2.90
CA HIS A 119 5.23 -9.30 -2.72
C HIS A 119 6.29 -8.24 -3.04
N LEU A 120 6.17 -7.54 -4.17
CA LEU A 120 7.09 -6.46 -4.53
C LEU A 120 7.11 -5.34 -3.49
N LEU A 121 5.95 -4.99 -2.92
CA LEU A 121 5.89 -3.98 -1.88
C LEU A 121 6.54 -4.47 -0.58
N ARG A 122 6.38 -5.74 -0.21
CA ARG A 122 7.10 -6.33 0.94
C ARG A 122 8.62 -6.37 0.72
N GLU A 123 9.09 -6.63 -0.50
CA GLU A 123 10.51 -6.53 -0.83
C GLU A 123 11.05 -5.11 -0.63
N TYR A 124 10.30 -4.08 -1.03
CA TYR A 124 10.65 -2.70 -0.74
C TYR A 124 10.64 -2.41 0.77
N VAL A 125 9.68 -2.96 1.53
CA VAL A 125 9.66 -2.80 2.99
C VAL A 125 10.96 -3.32 3.61
N ASN A 126 11.51 -4.45 3.15
CA ASN A 126 12.76 -5.00 3.66
C ASN A 126 13.99 -4.08 3.49
N THR A 127 13.89 -3.02 2.67
CA THR A 127 14.98 -2.05 2.50
C THR A 127 14.84 -0.82 3.39
N LEU A 128 13.76 -0.70 4.16
CA LEU A 128 13.52 0.42 5.10
C LEU A 128 14.32 0.25 6.39
N GLU A 129 14.28 1.22 7.29
CA GLU A 129 14.85 1.08 8.63
C GLU A 129 14.13 0.00 9.45
N ASN A 130 14.85 -0.68 10.34
CA ASN A 130 14.33 -1.79 11.14
C ASN A 130 13.05 -1.44 11.92
N GLU A 131 12.95 -0.20 12.43
CA GLU A 131 11.77 0.25 13.16
C GLU A 131 10.52 0.28 12.26
N SER A 132 10.66 0.84 11.05
CA SER A 132 9.57 0.86 10.08
C SER A 132 9.22 -0.53 9.56
N GLN A 133 10.22 -1.37 9.30
CA GLN A 133 9.98 -2.78 8.94
C GLN A 133 9.14 -3.49 10.00
N ASN A 134 9.56 -3.45 11.25
CA ASN A 134 8.88 -4.10 12.36
C ASN A 134 7.46 -3.56 12.53
N ARG A 135 7.26 -2.24 12.41
CA ARG A 135 5.95 -1.60 12.54
C ARG A 135 5.01 -2.04 11.42
N ILE A 136 5.46 -2.01 10.17
CA ILE A 136 4.68 -2.42 9.00
C ILE A 136 4.33 -3.90 9.08
N TYR A 137 5.30 -4.78 9.41
CA TYR A 137 5.02 -6.22 9.50
C TYR A 137 4.05 -6.57 10.62
N ARG A 138 4.15 -5.93 11.79
CA ARG A 138 3.15 -6.11 12.86
C ARG A 138 1.77 -5.58 12.47
N ALA A 139 1.71 -4.55 11.64
CA ALA A 139 0.45 -3.98 11.19
C ALA A 139 -0.28 -4.85 10.15
N ILE A 140 0.42 -5.72 9.42
CA ILE A 140 -0.17 -6.56 8.36
C ILE A 140 -0.22 -8.05 8.70
N ASP A 141 0.17 -8.43 9.92
CA ASP A 141 0.15 -9.80 10.45
C ASP A 141 -1.27 -10.36 10.57
#